data_AF-A0A845CAX1-F1
#
_entry.id   AF-A0A845CAX1-F1
#
_cell.length_a   1.000
_cell.length_b   1.000
_cell.length_c   1.000
_cell.angle_alpha   90.00
_cell.angle_beta   90.00
_cell.angle_gamma   90.00
#
_symmetry.space_group_name_H-M   'P 1'
#
loop_
_entity.id
_entity.type
_entity.pdbx_description
1 polymer ?
#
loop_
_entity_poly.entity_id
_entity_poly.type
_entity_poly.pdbx_seq_one_letter_code
_entity_poly.pdbx_strand_id
1 'polypeptide(L)'
;MKDLVVVVADKDMQYALRGMLERPQALGIRQIKQDIYSHPLHDPACAQQGVEFMSGFSEQYHYGLLMFDHKGSGREQTHPQELAGAINDDFVRSSWGDRAKVIVLVPELEVWVWNDSPHVGRIAGWEGNSQQLCSWLIEQGYLQEGEAKPARPKKAFEAVLRQSRTPRSSSLYLELARTVSLARCSDVAFLEFKRILQDWFPPL
;
A
#
# COMPACT_ATOMS: atom_id res chain seq x y z
N MET A 1 3.39 13.22 21.73
CA MET A 1 3.13 13.14 20.28
C MET A 1 3.72 11.82 19.79
N LYS A 2 3.00 11.05 18.99
CA LYS A 2 3.50 9.81 18.34
C LYS A 2 4.25 10.18 17.04
N ASP A 3 4.98 9.25 16.45
CA ASP A 3 5.81 9.54 15.27
C ASP A 3 4.97 9.73 14.00
N LEU A 4 4.06 8.80 13.71
CA LEU A 4 3.36 8.75 12.42
C LEU A 4 1.88 8.34 12.57
N VAL A 5 0.98 9.05 11.92
CA VAL A 5 -0.38 8.55 11.62
C VAL A 5 -0.48 8.25 10.13
N VAL A 6 -1.06 7.10 9.78
CA VAL A 6 -1.36 6.76 8.40
C VAL A 6 -2.86 6.55 8.23
N VAL A 7 -3.46 7.20 7.24
CA VAL A 7 -4.85 7.00 6.84
C VAL A 7 -4.88 6.31 5.48
N VAL A 8 -5.56 5.16 5.43
CA VAL A 8 -5.70 4.34 4.21
C VAL A 8 -7.16 4.14 3.85
N ALA A 9 -7.44 3.74 2.61
CA ALA A 9 -8.80 3.53 2.14
C ALA A 9 -9.48 2.26 2.67
N ASP A 10 -8.74 1.16 2.86
CA ASP A 10 -9.34 -0.10 3.26
C ASP A 10 -8.51 -0.88 4.31
N LYS A 11 -9.08 -1.98 4.80
CA LYS A 11 -8.44 -2.83 5.79
C LYS A 11 -7.29 -3.66 5.23
N ASP A 12 -7.31 -3.99 3.94
CA ASP A 12 -6.24 -4.78 3.32
C ASP A 12 -4.95 -3.94 3.28
N MET A 13 -5.04 -2.67 2.87
CA MET A 13 -3.95 -1.70 2.97
C MET A 13 -3.50 -1.48 4.41
N GLN A 14 -4.44 -1.36 5.35
CA GLN A 14 -4.12 -1.15 6.76
C GLN A 14 -3.25 -2.29 7.31
N TYR A 15 -3.59 -3.53 6.96
CA TYR A 15 -2.87 -4.72 7.39
C TYR A 15 -1.53 -4.87 6.65
N ALA A 16 -1.48 -4.55 5.35
CA ALA A 16 -0.23 -4.53 4.58
C ALA A 16 0.78 -3.53 5.19
N LEU A 17 0.37 -2.28 5.40
CA LEU A 17 1.23 -1.26 6.00
C LEU A 17 1.65 -1.61 7.42
N ARG A 18 0.76 -2.21 8.22
CA ARG A 18 1.12 -2.73 9.55
C ARG A 18 2.28 -3.71 9.45
N GLY A 19 2.21 -4.70 8.56
CA GLY A 19 3.28 -5.69 8.40
C GLY A 19 4.59 -5.11 7.89
N MET A 20 4.54 -4.09 7.04
CA MET A 20 5.74 -3.39 6.57
C MET A 20 6.40 -2.58 7.69
N LEU A 21 5.62 -1.80 8.44
CA LEU A 21 6.13 -0.92 9.50
C LEU A 21 6.58 -1.68 10.76
N GLU A 22 6.22 -2.96 10.88
CA GLU A 22 6.81 -3.89 11.87
C GLU A 22 8.24 -4.34 11.49
N ARG A 23 8.72 -4.00 10.30
CA ARG A 23 10.05 -4.37 9.77
C ARG A 23 10.89 -3.13 9.42
N PRO A 24 11.21 -2.26 10.40
CA PRO A 24 11.86 -0.97 10.13
C PRO A 24 13.21 -1.11 9.41
N GLN A 25 13.98 -2.18 9.68
CA GLN A 25 15.24 -2.43 8.96
C GLN A 25 15.03 -2.73 7.47
N ALA A 26 13.92 -3.39 7.09
CA ALA A 26 13.60 -3.65 5.69
C ALA A 26 13.22 -2.38 4.92
N LEU A 27 12.68 -1.39 5.65
CA LEU A 27 12.37 -0.06 5.14
C LEU A 27 13.58 0.90 5.23
N GLY A 28 14.62 0.53 5.97
CA GLY A 28 15.80 1.38 6.19
C GLY A 28 15.49 2.58 7.08
N ILE A 29 14.63 2.41 8.08
CA ILE A 29 14.23 3.45 9.03
C ILE A 29 14.53 3.02 10.46
N ARG A 30 14.56 3.98 11.40
CA ARG A 30 14.55 3.65 12.84
C ARG A 30 13.19 3.07 13.27
N GLN A 31 13.13 2.48 14.45
CA GLN A 31 11.85 2.14 15.06
C GLN A 31 11.02 3.41 15.31
N ILE A 32 9.73 3.35 14.96
CA ILE A 32 8.76 4.43 15.17
C ILE A 32 7.55 3.95 15.97
N LYS A 33 6.78 4.89 16.52
CA LYS A 33 5.45 4.72 17.10
C LYS A 33 4.40 5.25 16.13
N GLN A 34 3.65 4.35 15.53
CA GLN A 34 2.67 4.66 14.50
C GLN A 34 1.27 4.16 14.85
N ASP A 35 0.26 4.83 14.29
CA ASP A 35 -1.11 4.32 14.19
C ASP A 35 -1.57 4.35 12.73
N ILE A 36 -2.39 3.36 12.35
CA ILE A 36 -2.91 3.21 10.99
C ILE A 36 -4.42 3.07 11.06
N TYR A 37 -5.14 3.95 10.40
CA TYR A 37 -6.59 3.97 10.34
C TYR A 37 -7.09 3.73 8.93
N SER A 38 -8.14 2.92 8.79
CA SER A 38 -8.92 2.85 7.55
C SER A 38 -10.00 3.92 7.57
N HIS A 39 -10.13 4.67 6.48
CA HIS A 39 -11.17 5.67 6.34
C HIS A 39 -12.55 4.98 6.21
N PRO A 40 -13.57 5.34 7.02
CA PRO A 40 -14.87 4.65 7.02
C PRO A 40 -15.59 4.68 5.66
N LEU A 41 -15.29 5.70 4.86
CA LEU A 41 -15.90 5.96 3.55
C LEU A 41 -14.96 5.63 2.36
N HIS A 42 -13.88 4.87 2.60
CA HIS A 42 -12.99 4.30 1.57
C HIS A 42 -12.29 5.33 0.65
N ASP A 43 -11.82 4.87 -0.52
CA ASP A 43 -10.99 5.64 -1.46
C ASP A 43 -11.59 7.00 -1.86
N PRO A 44 -12.89 7.13 -2.19
CA PRO A 44 -13.45 8.43 -2.58
C PRO A 44 -13.33 9.48 -1.49
N ALA A 45 -13.50 9.08 -0.23
CA ALA A 45 -13.41 9.99 0.88
C ALA A 45 -11.96 10.31 1.25
N CYS A 46 -11.02 9.37 1.06
CA CYS A 46 -9.59 9.70 1.13
C CYS A 46 -9.23 10.81 0.11
N ALA A 47 -9.70 10.69 -1.13
CA ALA A 47 -9.38 11.65 -2.19
C ALA A 47 -10.09 13.00 -2.04
N GLN A 48 -11.27 13.06 -1.41
CA GLN A 48 -12.06 14.28 -1.29
C GLN A 48 -11.92 14.99 0.07
N GLN A 49 -11.78 14.21 1.15
CA GLN A 49 -11.89 14.68 2.53
C GLN A 49 -10.73 14.18 3.41
N GLY A 50 -9.73 13.49 2.83
CA GLY A 50 -8.63 12.89 3.60
C GLY A 50 -7.84 13.91 4.42
N VAL A 51 -7.62 15.12 3.88
CA VAL A 51 -6.94 16.21 4.60
C VAL A 51 -7.76 16.70 5.80
N GLU A 52 -9.06 16.92 5.62
CA GLU A 52 -9.97 17.31 6.70
C GLU A 52 -10.05 16.24 7.78
N PHE A 53 -10.21 14.97 7.39
CA PHE A 53 -10.20 13.85 8.32
C PHE A 53 -8.89 13.80 9.12
N MET A 54 -7.75 14.04 8.45
CA MET A 54 -6.45 14.02 9.09
C MET A 54 -6.21 15.20 10.04
N SER A 55 -6.95 16.31 9.92
CA SER A 55 -6.77 17.48 10.78
C SER A 55 -6.93 17.17 12.27
N GLY A 56 -7.81 16.22 12.63
CA GLY A 56 -8.03 15.79 14.02
C GLY A 56 -6.82 15.11 14.68
N PHE A 57 -5.80 14.75 13.90
CA PHE A 57 -4.59 14.09 14.38
C PHE A 57 -3.36 15.01 14.41
N SER A 58 -3.43 16.23 13.87
CA SER A 58 -2.25 17.07 13.62
C SER A 58 -1.46 17.47 14.88
N GLU A 59 -2.12 17.50 16.04
CA GLU A 59 -1.53 17.80 17.35
C GLU A 59 -1.04 16.53 18.08
N GLN A 60 -1.45 15.35 17.62
CA GLN A 60 -1.16 14.07 18.28
C GLN A 60 0.06 13.36 17.67
N TYR A 61 0.42 13.67 16.42
CA TYR A 61 1.48 13.01 15.66
C TYR A 61 2.45 14.01 15.02
N HIS A 62 3.72 13.60 14.91
CA HIS A 62 4.76 14.39 14.25
C HIS A 62 4.54 14.46 12.74
N TYR A 63 4.22 13.32 12.11
CA TYR A 63 3.98 13.21 10.68
C TYR A 63 2.66 12.51 10.35
N GLY A 64 2.09 12.85 9.19
CA GLY A 64 0.86 12.29 8.67
C GLY A 64 1.03 11.75 7.26
N LEU A 65 0.49 10.57 6.97
CA LEU A 65 0.51 10.01 5.62
C LEU A 65 -0.89 9.59 5.19
N LEU A 66 -1.33 10.05 4.02
CA LEU A 66 -2.57 9.62 3.37
C LEU A 66 -2.23 8.69 2.21
N MET A 67 -2.85 7.51 2.12
CA MET A 67 -2.63 6.58 1.02
C MET A 67 -3.95 6.00 0.51
N PHE A 68 -4.13 5.94 -0.81
CA PHE A 68 -5.32 5.34 -1.43
C PHE A 68 -5.04 4.94 -2.89
N ASP A 69 -5.87 4.05 -3.43
CA ASP A 69 -5.76 3.61 -4.82
C ASP A 69 -6.30 4.69 -5.75
N HIS A 70 -5.56 5.01 -6.83
CA HIS A 70 -6.08 5.96 -7.83
C HIS A 70 -7.40 5.46 -8.42
N LYS A 71 -7.47 4.16 -8.68
CA LYS A 71 -8.66 3.48 -9.18
C LYS A 71 -9.68 3.31 -8.06
N GLY A 72 -10.90 3.80 -8.27
CA GLY A 72 -11.97 3.77 -7.26
C GLY A 72 -12.01 5.03 -6.39
N SER A 73 -11.07 5.97 -6.58
CA SER A 73 -11.03 7.25 -5.85
C SER A 73 -12.09 8.26 -6.28
N GLY A 74 -12.79 8.03 -7.40
CA GLY A 74 -13.67 9.04 -8.00
C GLY A 74 -12.92 10.24 -8.59
N ARG A 75 -11.58 10.19 -8.65
CA ARG A 75 -10.68 11.18 -9.27
C ARG A 75 -9.84 10.56 -10.39
N GLU A 76 -10.33 9.48 -11.00
CA GLU A 76 -9.60 8.71 -12.03
C GLU A 76 -9.31 9.51 -13.30
N GLN A 77 -10.06 10.60 -13.54
CA GLN A 77 -9.85 11.51 -14.67
C GLN A 77 -8.67 12.47 -14.47
N THR A 78 -8.15 12.58 -13.25
CA THR A 78 -6.99 13.41 -12.91
C THR A 78 -5.74 12.55 -12.90
N HIS A 79 -4.64 13.03 -13.47
CA HIS A 79 -3.40 12.27 -13.47
C HIS A 79 -2.93 12.04 -12.01
N PRO A 80 -2.46 10.83 -11.63
CA PRO A 80 -2.13 10.49 -10.24
C PRO A 80 -1.16 11.48 -9.57
N GLN A 81 -0.16 11.97 -10.31
CA GLN A 81 0.79 12.96 -9.82
C GLN A 81 0.17 14.34 -9.61
N GLU A 82 -0.76 14.75 -10.48
CA GLU A 82 -1.49 16.02 -10.33
C GLU A 82 -2.42 15.96 -9.13
N LEU A 83 -3.11 14.83 -8.94
CA LEU A 83 -3.97 14.58 -7.78
C LEU A 83 -3.15 14.60 -6.48
N ALA A 84 -2.00 13.93 -6.45
CA ALA A 84 -1.10 13.95 -5.31
C ALA A 84 -0.58 15.37 -5.02
N GLY A 85 -0.23 16.13 -6.05
CA GLY A 85 0.19 17.54 -5.93
C GLY A 85 -0.89 18.41 -5.29
N ALA A 86 -2.12 18.36 -5.82
CA ALA A 86 -3.23 19.15 -5.31
C ALA A 86 -3.54 18.86 -3.83
N ILE A 87 -3.55 17.57 -3.44
CA ILE A 87 -3.79 17.17 -2.05
C ILE A 87 -2.60 17.55 -1.14
N ASN A 88 -1.35 17.47 -1.63
CA ASN A 88 -0.19 17.96 -0.87
C ASN A 88 -0.27 19.48 -0.65
N ASP A 89 -0.75 20.25 -1.63
CA ASP A 89 -0.98 21.68 -1.47
C ASP A 89 -2.08 21.97 -0.44
N ASP A 90 -3.12 21.13 -0.36
CA ASP A 90 -4.14 21.20 0.69
C ASP A 90 -3.54 20.92 2.07
N PHE A 91 -2.65 19.92 2.21
CA PHE A 91 -1.92 19.67 3.46
C PHE A 91 -1.10 20.88 3.91
N VAL A 92 -0.38 21.53 2.97
CA VAL A 92 0.42 22.73 3.25
C VAL A 92 -0.45 23.88 3.79
N ARG A 93 -1.69 24.01 3.31
CA ARG A 93 -2.66 25.01 3.79
C ARG A 93 -3.36 24.62 5.10
N SER A 94 -3.23 23.37 5.53
CA SER A 94 -3.89 22.83 6.74
C SER A 94 -3.00 22.93 7.99
N SER A 95 -3.49 22.44 9.13
CA SER A 95 -2.73 22.31 10.38
C SER A 95 -1.52 21.36 10.29
N TRP A 96 -1.42 20.57 9.21
CA TRP A 96 -0.28 19.70 8.96
C TRP A 96 0.93 20.42 8.36
N GLY A 97 0.70 21.44 7.52
CA GLY A 97 1.79 22.08 6.79
C GLY A 97 2.55 21.07 5.92
N ASP A 98 3.87 21.11 6.00
CA ASP A 98 4.79 20.19 5.30
C ASP A 98 4.97 18.81 5.99
N ARG A 99 4.38 18.64 7.19
CA ARG A 99 4.49 17.42 8.00
C ARG A 99 3.54 16.30 7.55
N ALA A 100 2.74 16.52 6.51
CA ALA A 100 1.93 15.47 5.92
C ALA A 100 2.16 15.34 4.42
N LYS A 101 1.98 14.11 3.91
CA LYS A 101 2.06 13.78 2.49
C LYS A 101 0.93 12.85 2.08
N VAL A 102 0.60 12.88 0.79
CA VAL A 102 -0.26 11.87 0.15
C VAL A 102 0.56 10.99 -0.79
N ILE A 103 0.18 9.72 -0.88
CA ILE A 103 0.65 8.78 -1.90
C ILE A 103 -0.58 8.20 -2.61
N VAL A 104 -0.67 8.46 -3.91
CA VAL A 104 -1.72 7.91 -4.78
C VAL A 104 -1.16 6.66 -5.47
N LEU A 105 -1.74 5.50 -5.18
CA LEU A 105 -1.21 4.20 -5.60
C LEU A 105 -1.66 3.87 -7.04
N VAL A 106 -0.70 3.42 -7.87
CA VAL A 106 -0.92 2.97 -9.24
C VAL A 106 0.00 1.77 -9.54
N PRO A 107 -0.52 0.57 -9.84
CA PRO A 107 -1.95 0.26 -9.93
C PRO A 107 -2.65 0.21 -8.56
N GLU A 108 -2.04 -0.46 -7.56
CA GLU A 108 -2.59 -0.75 -6.23
C GLU A 108 -1.40 -1.00 -5.27
N LEU A 109 -1.61 -0.93 -3.94
CA LEU A 109 -0.54 -1.23 -2.98
C LEU A 109 0.01 -2.65 -3.14
N GLU A 110 -0.83 -3.65 -3.45
CA GLU A 110 -0.46 -5.07 -3.49
C GLU A 110 0.60 -5.41 -4.54
N VAL A 111 0.97 -4.49 -5.42
CA VAL A 111 1.94 -4.71 -6.50
C VAL A 111 3.29 -5.27 -6.03
N TRP A 112 3.77 -4.91 -4.83
CA TRP A 112 5.06 -5.38 -4.31
C TRP A 112 5.08 -6.88 -3.99
N VAL A 113 3.91 -7.52 -3.78
CA VAL A 113 3.86 -8.94 -3.40
C VAL A 113 4.31 -9.86 -4.54
N TRP A 114 4.15 -9.39 -5.78
CA TRP A 114 4.34 -10.18 -7.00
C TRP A 114 5.79 -10.26 -7.47
N ASN A 115 6.70 -9.47 -6.89
CA ASN A 115 8.07 -9.40 -7.36
C ASN A 115 8.90 -10.61 -6.89
N ASP A 116 8.87 -11.68 -7.68
CA ASP A 116 9.70 -12.90 -7.54
C ASP A 116 9.59 -13.53 -6.13
N SER A 117 8.37 -13.63 -5.62
CA SER A 117 8.09 -14.13 -4.28
C SER A 117 7.36 -15.47 -4.31
N PRO A 118 7.99 -16.58 -3.85
CA PRO A 118 7.30 -17.85 -3.70
C PRO A 118 6.21 -17.80 -2.60
N HIS A 119 6.16 -16.71 -1.84
CA HIS A 119 5.24 -16.57 -0.72
C HIS A 119 3.81 -16.30 -1.14
N VAL A 120 3.55 -15.71 -2.32
CA VAL A 120 2.18 -15.42 -2.78
C VAL A 120 1.38 -16.71 -2.89
N GLY A 121 1.91 -17.72 -3.60
CA GLY A 121 1.26 -19.02 -3.73
C GLY A 121 1.05 -19.69 -2.38
N ARG A 122 2.10 -19.78 -1.56
CA ARG A 122 2.04 -20.40 -0.24
C ARG A 122 0.97 -19.76 0.66
N ILE A 123 0.94 -18.43 0.75
CA ILE A 123 0.00 -17.69 1.60
C ILE A 123 -1.42 -17.79 1.06
N ALA A 124 -1.58 -17.82 -0.26
CA ALA A 124 -2.87 -18.02 -0.90
C ALA A 124 -3.39 -19.46 -0.80
N GLY A 125 -2.61 -20.42 -0.27
CA GLY A 125 -2.99 -21.83 -0.24
C GLY A 125 -2.90 -22.51 -1.61
N TRP A 126 -2.03 -22.04 -2.49
CA TRP A 126 -1.76 -22.69 -3.77
C TRP A 126 -0.95 -23.97 -3.57
N GLU A 127 -1.49 -25.10 -4.04
CA GLU A 127 -0.88 -26.42 -3.86
C GLU A 127 0.27 -26.73 -4.85
N GLY A 128 0.46 -25.88 -5.87
CA GLY A 128 1.54 -26.00 -6.84
C GLY A 128 2.80 -25.19 -6.50
N ASN A 129 3.84 -25.33 -7.32
CA ASN A 129 5.02 -24.47 -7.24
C ASN A 129 4.76 -23.10 -7.91
N SER A 130 5.72 -22.17 -7.76
CA SER A 130 5.64 -20.83 -8.33
C SER A 130 5.50 -20.82 -9.86
N GLN A 131 6.12 -21.78 -10.56
CA GLN A 131 6.00 -21.90 -12.02
C GLN A 131 4.55 -22.20 -12.43
N GLN A 132 3.91 -23.16 -11.74
CA GLN A 132 2.52 -23.53 -11.99
C GLN A 132 1.56 -22.39 -11.68
N LEU A 133 1.83 -21.62 -10.61
CA LEU A 133 1.06 -20.41 -10.31
C LEU A 133 1.19 -19.37 -11.43
N CYS A 134 2.41 -19.11 -11.90
CA CYS A 134 2.64 -18.17 -13.00
C CYS A 134 1.96 -18.63 -14.29
N SER A 135 2.09 -19.90 -14.67
CA SER A 135 1.39 -20.47 -15.84
C SER A 135 -0.12 -20.29 -15.73
N TRP A 136 -0.71 -20.58 -14.56
CA TRP A 136 -2.13 -20.39 -14.33
C TRP A 136 -2.54 -18.91 -14.44
N LEU A 137 -1.76 -17.98 -13.88
CA LEU A 137 -2.05 -16.54 -14.00
C LEU A 137 -2.01 -16.06 -15.46
N ILE A 138 -1.12 -16.62 -16.29
CA ILE A 138 -1.04 -16.35 -17.73
C ILE A 138 -2.26 -16.91 -18.44
N GLU A 139 -2.60 -18.17 -18.21
CA GLU A 139 -3.78 -18.84 -18.80
C GLU A 139 -5.09 -18.11 -18.47
N GLN A 140 -5.21 -17.57 -17.26
CA GLN A 140 -6.36 -16.80 -16.82
C GLN A 140 -6.32 -15.32 -17.24
N GLY A 141 -5.25 -14.87 -17.90
CA GLY A 141 -5.09 -13.49 -18.39
C GLY A 141 -4.83 -12.44 -17.31
N TYR A 142 -4.40 -12.85 -16.11
CA TYR A 142 -3.99 -11.92 -15.04
C TYR A 142 -2.54 -11.44 -15.21
N LEU A 143 -1.69 -12.29 -15.77
CA LEU A 143 -0.28 -12.03 -16.05
C LEU A 143 -0.04 -12.13 -17.56
N GLN A 144 0.71 -11.20 -18.13
CA GLN A 144 1.15 -11.30 -19.53
C GLN A 144 2.44 -12.12 -19.60
N GLU A 145 2.64 -12.83 -20.70
CA GLU A 145 3.85 -13.62 -20.89
C GLU A 145 5.09 -12.71 -20.92
N GLY A 146 6.11 -13.06 -20.12
CA GLY A 146 7.33 -12.25 -19.95
C GLY A 146 7.24 -11.14 -18.90
N GLU A 147 6.04 -10.81 -18.41
CA GLU A 147 5.88 -9.83 -17.33
C GLU A 147 6.19 -10.44 -15.95
N ALA A 148 6.81 -9.63 -15.08
CA ALA A 148 7.15 -10.05 -13.71
C ALA A 148 5.97 -9.88 -12.73
N LYS A 149 4.95 -9.09 -13.08
CA LYS A 149 3.83 -8.76 -12.18
C LYS A 149 2.50 -8.60 -12.94
N PRO A 150 1.36 -8.97 -12.31
CA PRO A 150 0.04 -8.73 -12.90
C PRO A 150 -0.26 -7.23 -13.06
N ALA A 151 -0.97 -6.88 -14.14
CA ALA A 151 -1.45 -5.50 -14.35
C ALA A 151 -2.52 -5.09 -13.32
N ARG A 152 -3.19 -6.06 -12.68
CA ARG A 152 -4.19 -5.87 -11.63
C ARG A 152 -3.85 -6.75 -10.41
N PRO A 153 -2.87 -6.35 -9.58
CA PRO A 153 -2.31 -7.17 -8.51
C PRO A 153 -3.33 -7.74 -7.52
N LYS A 154 -4.25 -6.92 -7.02
CA LYS A 154 -5.28 -7.31 -6.04
C LYS A 154 -6.25 -8.31 -6.66
N LYS A 155 -6.70 -8.04 -7.88
CA LYS A 155 -7.57 -8.98 -8.61
C LYS A 155 -6.91 -10.32 -8.90
N ALA A 156 -5.64 -10.31 -9.28
CA ALA A 156 -4.87 -11.53 -9.48
C ALA A 156 -4.79 -12.33 -8.17
N PHE A 157 -4.49 -11.66 -7.05
CA PHE A 157 -4.38 -12.33 -5.75
C PHE A 157 -5.73 -12.93 -5.31
N GLU A 158 -6.82 -12.15 -5.43
CA GLU A 158 -8.18 -12.62 -5.16
C GLU A 158 -8.58 -13.82 -6.03
N ALA A 159 -8.14 -13.86 -7.29
CA ALA A 159 -8.39 -14.98 -8.18
C ALA A 159 -7.66 -16.24 -7.71
N VAL A 160 -6.40 -16.11 -7.27
CA VAL A 160 -5.64 -17.23 -6.68
C VAL A 160 -6.33 -17.74 -5.42
N LEU A 161 -6.76 -16.86 -4.51
CA LEU A 161 -7.50 -17.25 -3.30
C LEU A 161 -8.77 -18.03 -3.64
N ARG A 162 -9.53 -17.57 -4.64
CA ARG A 162 -10.73 -18.25 -5.11
C ARG A 162 -10.41 -19.63 -5.67
N GLN A 163 -9.35 -19.75 -6.49
CA GLN A 163 -8.93 -21.02 -7.07
C GLN A 163 -8.47 -22.02 -5.99
N SER A 164 -7.72 -21.53 -5.00
CA SER A 164 -7.25 -22.30 -3.84
C SER A 164 -8.33 -22.55 -2.78
N ARG A 165 -9.53 -21.98 -2.94
CA ARG A 165 -10.62 -21.99 -1.93
C ARG A 165 -10.20 -21.43 -0.57
N THR A 166 -9.21 -20.55 -0.56
CA THR A 166 -8.77 -19.83 0.63
C THR A 166 -9.69 -18.65 0.90
N PRO A 167 -10.30 -18.54 2.08
CA PRO A 167 -11.14 -17.39 2.42
C PRO A 167 -10.33 -16.09 2.38
N ARG A 168 -10.91 -15.05 1.78
CA ARG A 168 -10.32 -13.70 1.81
C ARG A 168 -10.27 -13.19 3.25
N SER A 169 -9.10 -12.68 3.66
CA SER A 169 -8.91 -12.01 4.95
C SER A 169 -7.80 -10.96 4.85
N SER A 170 -7.99 -9.81 5.50
CA SER A 170 -6.95 -8.77 5.60
C SER A 170 -5.67 -9.30 6.28
N SER A 171 -5.77 -10.36 7.09
CA SER A 171 -4.60 -11.02 7.69
C SER A 171 -3.63 -11.61 6.68
N LEU A 172 -4.10 -11.99 5.48
CA LEU A 172 -3.23 -12.50 4.41
C LEU A 172 -2.27 -11.41 3.91
N TYR A 173 -2.74 -10.16 3.82
CA TYR A 173 -1.91 -9.01 3.43
C TYR A 173 -0.88 -8.66 4.51
N LEU A 174 -1.24 -8.79 5.78
CA LEU A 174 -0.29 -8.68 6.89
C LEU A 174 0.81 -9.76 6.81
N GLU A 175 0.44 -11.01 6.52
CA GLU A 175 1.40 -12.11 6.36
C GLU A 175 2.32 -11.90 5.16
N LEU A 176 1.76 -11.46 4.02
CA LEU A 176 2.55 -11.06 2.86
C LEU A 176 3.55 -9.96 3.25
N ALA A 177 3.10 -8.94 3.98
CA ALA A 177 3.94 -7.78 4.31
C ALA A 177 5.08 -8.13 5.27
N ARG A 178 4.86 -9.14 6.11
CA ARG A 178 5.88 -9.68 7.00
C ARG A 178 6.91 -10.56 6.29
N THR A 179 6.54 -11.20 5.18
CA THR A 179 7.34 -12.27 4.57
C THR A 179 8.01 -11.86 3.26
N VAL A 180 7.32 -11.17 2.36
CA VAL A 180 7.88 -10.80 1.05
C VAL A 180 8.98 -9.75 1.23
N SER A 181 10.02 -9.88 0.42
CA SER A 181 11.13 -8.92 0.42
C SER A 181 10.68 -7.58 -0.15
N LEU A 182 10.95 -6.51 0.60
CA LEU A 182 10.72 -5.13 0.16
C LEU A 182 11.90 -4.55 -0.63
N ALA A 183 13.05 -5.25 -0.66
CA ALA A 183 14.30 -4.72 -1.16
C ALA A 183 14.35 -4.56 -2.69
N ARG A 184 13.63 -5.42 -3.42
CA ARG A 184 13.64 -5.43 -4.89
C ARG A 184 12.46 -4.67 -5.51
N CYS A 185 11.58 -4.10 -4.70
CA CYS A 185 10.39 -3.41 -5.20
C CYS A 185 10.80 -2.17 -6.00
N SER A 186 10.44 -2.14 -7.29
CA SER A 186 10.71 -1.04 -8.22
C SER A 186 9.47 -0.18 -8.49
N ASP A 187 8.40 -0.38 -7.72
CA ASP A 187 7.15 0.34 -7.91
C ASP A 187 7.28 1.79 -7.44
N VAL A 188 6.82 2.74 -8.27
CA VAL A 188 7.01 4.18 -8.03
C VAL A 188 6.38 4.62 -6.70
N ALA A 189 5.15 4.18 -6.42
CA ALA A 189 4.46 4.59 -5.19
C ALA A 189 5.08 3.94 -3.95
N PHE A 190 5.57 2.70 -4.06
CA PHE A 190 6.30 2.05 -2.97
C PHE A 190 7.67 2.72 -2.71
N LEU A 191 8.39 3.10 -3.76
CA LEU A 191 9.65 3.81 -3.63
C LEU A 191 9.44 5.20 -3.01
N GLU A 192 8.37 5.90 -3.38
CA GLU A 192 7.99 7.16 -2.75
C GLU A 192 7.64 6.97 -1.26
N PHE A 193 6.84 5.95 -0.93
CA PHE A 193 6.53 5.58 0.45
C PHE A 193 7.81 5.34 1.27
N LYS A 194 8.72 4.53 0.75
CA LYS A 194 9.99 4.24 1.41
C LYS A 194 10.82 5.51 1.58
N ARG A 195 10.94 6.35 0.56
CA ARG A 195 11.69 7.61 0.62
C ARG A 195 11.12 8.55 1.69
N ILE A 196 9.81 8.77 1.71
CA ILE A 196 9.15 9.62 2.70
C ILE A 196 9.46 9.15 4.12
N LEU A 197 9.36 7.84 4.37
CA LEU A 197 9.67 7.28 5.68
C LEU A 197 11.16 7.43 6.05
N GLN A 198 12.07 7.25 5.09
CA GLN A 198 13.50 7.41 5.31
C GLN A 198 13.90 8.86 5.59
N ASP A 199 13.26 9.82 4.91
CA ASP A 199 13.47 11.24 5.13
C ASP A 199 12.98 11.66 6.53
N TRP A 200 11.82 11.14 6.97
CA TRP A 200 11.24 11.46 8.27
C TRP A 200 11.89 10.71 9.44
N PHE A 201 12.35 9.48 9.20
CA PHE A 201 12.80 8.55 10.23
C PHE A 201 14.11 7.84 9.84
N PRO A 202 15.20 8.60 9.61
CA PRO A 202 16.46 8.02 9.18
C PRO A 202 16.96 6.95 10.18
N PRO A 203 17.73 5.95 9.70
CA PRO A 203 18.35 4.97 10.58
C PRO A 203 19.31 5.68 11.53
N LEU A 204 19.38 5.20 12.78
CA LEU A 204 20.32 5.69 13.79
C LEU A 204 21.76 5.31 13.45
#